data_AF-A0A6V7WCJ3-F1
#
_entry.id   AF-A0A6V7WCJ3-F1
#
_cell.length_a   1.000
_cell.length_b   1.000
_cell.length_c   1.000
_cell.angle_alpha   90.00
_cell.angle_beta   90.00
_cell.angle_gamma   90.00
#
_symmetry.space_group_name_H-M   'P 1'
#
loop_
_entity.id
_entity.type
_entity.pdbx_description
1 polymer ?
#
loop_
_entity_poly.entity_id
_entity_poly.type
_entity_poly.pdbx_seq_one_letter_code
_entity_poly.pdbx_strand_id
1 'polypeptide(L)'
;MSCSKKINENSPLALNSALSIFSVPPTNVSVIRSFFREILPLSTITQDSPYLFRLFSDNLWTDLSRTYLHLELSIEKQEAGGKWTRILATDTGIGSIQGIGQTFVQQLKVTVGNTEVYDSGTLYPYKSYLTNELSFPESVKTNFLSSIGYRLSTKHDDITDHGFLERCSIFKEGRRAQFLSRLDFDLGNQELFLLNNLDIHFNIYRSKDAFALQKLNPADENHYRIFVHDVKLLAKMIEVQPSLNMSIYKTLESKPATYAVRRTELKSTFLSPGRTEIEYNAFSSTIPRRITVALVANGAFNGDISLSPFNFKPFNLRDISVHTGGHIYPMVSYKLKFDEDIFVRAYVDMYEALGMANSDRSFDISLTQFKSGWSFFVIPLTSTLDDSCGFELLRSGTTSVRLEFNSPIPTGGVEMIIMGEFDQMLMIDYNRHIVSDSTLG
;
A
#
# COMPACT_ATOMS: atom_id res chain seq x y z
N MET A 1 -31.27 -52.38 13.92
CA MET A 1 -29.88 -51.88 13.97
C MET A 1 -29.60 -51.12 12.68
N SER A 2 -29.73 -49.79 12.70
CA SER A 2 -29.41 -48.96 11.53
C SER A 2 -27.90 -48.89 11.40
N CYS A 3 -27.36 -49.53 10.36
CA CYS A 3 -25.92 -49.57 10.10
C CYS A 3 -25.52 -48.27 9.39
N SER A 4 -25.38 -47.20 10.16
CA SER A 4 -24.88 -45.92 9.67
C SER A 4 -23.38 -46.06 9.43
N LYS A 5 -22.94 -46.11 8.17
CA LYS A 5 -21.51 -46.07 7.79
C LYS A 5 -21.09 -44.63 7.52
N LYS A 6 -19.85 -44.28 7.89
CA LYS A 6 -19.23 -43.07 7.37
C LYS A 6 -19.18 -43.13 5.84
N ILE A 7 -19.31 -41.98 5.18
CA ILE A 7 -19.15 -41.89 3.72
C ILE A 7 -17.72 -42.27 3.32
N ASN A 8 -16.72 -41.96 4.16
CA ASN A 8 -15.34 -42.41 4.04
C ASN A 8 -14.79 -42.75 5.43
N GLU A 9 -14.05 -43.85 5.56
CA GLU A 9 -13.49 -44.31 6.84
C GLU A 9 -12.54 -43.26 7.45
N ASN A 10 -11.83 -42.52 6.61
CA ASN A 10 -10.90 -41.45 7.00
C ASN A 10 -11.59 -40.12 7.31
N SER A 11 -12.91 -40.01 7.09
CA SER A 11 -13.63 -38.77 7.40
C SER A 11 -13.65 -38.56 8.93
N PRO A 12 -13.19 -37.41 9.43
CA PRO A 12 -13.32 -37.07 10.84
C PRO A 12 -14.81 -36.97 11.21
N LEU A 13 -15.15 -37.44 12.40
CA LEU A 13 -16.52 -37.34 12.92
C LEU A 13 -16.75 -35.89 13.36
N ALA A 14 -17.70 -35.21 12.73
CA ALA A 14 -18.13 -33.89 13.15
C ALA A 14 -19.41 -34.01 13.99
N LEU A 15 -19.43 -33.32 15.13
CA LEU A 15 -20.65 -33.11 15.92
C LEU A 15 -21.32 -31.83 15.46
N ASN A 16 -22.65 -31.81 15.43
CA ASN A 16 -23.40 -30.59 15.15
C ASN A 16 -23.12 -29.59 16.29
N SER A 17 -22.60 -28.40 15.94
CA SER A 17 -22.24 -27.35 16.91
C SER A 17 -23.43 -26.92 17.78
N ALA A 18 -24.66 -27.04 17.29
CA ALA A 18 -25.88 -26.78 18.06
C ALA A 18 -26.11 -27.77 19.22
N LEU A 19 -25.47 -28.94 19.20
CA LEU A 19 -25.55 -29.96 20.27
C LEU A 19 -24.41 -29.84 21.29
N SER A 20 -23.48 -28.89 21.10
CA SER A 20 -22.37 -28.63 22.03
C SER A 20 -22.78 -27.67 23.15
N ILE A 21 -23.95 -27.90 23.74
CA ILE A 21 -24.58 -27.02 24.76
C ILE A 21 -23.78 -26.91 26.07
N PHE A 22 -22.82 -27.81 26.31
CA PHE A 22 -21.94 -27.80 27.49
C PHE A 22 -20.51 -27.33 27.19
N SER A 23 -20.16 -27.05 25.93
CA SER A 23 -18.83 -26.53 25.62
C SER A 23 -18.79 -25.03 25.92
N VAL A 24 -17.98 -24.66 26.91
CA VAL A 24 -17.66 -23.26 27.16
C VAL A 24 -16.62 -22.80 26.13
N PRO A 25 -16.80 -21.64 25.47
CA PRO A 25 -15.79 -21.10 24.57
C PRO A 25 -14.43 -20.96 25.27
N PRO A 26 -13.31 -21.17 24.55
CA PRO A 26 -11.99 -21.03 25.12
C PRO A 26 -11.75 -19.59 25.61
N THR A 27 -11.18 -19.46 26.81
CA THR A 27 -10.84 -18.15 27.39
C THR A 27 -9.43 -17.74 26.98
N ASN A 28 -9.26 -16.52 26.47
CA ASN A 28 -7.94 -15.99 26.16
C ASN A 28 -7.22 -15.61 27.47
N VAL A 29 -6.14 -16.34 27.79
CA VAL A 29 -5.29 -16.09 28.97
C VAL A 29 -3.93 -15.48 28.62
N SER A 30 -3.67 -15.23 27.34
CA SER A 30 -2.36 -14.81 26.84
C SER A 30 -2.08 -13.31 27.01
N VAL A 31 -3.12 -12.48 26.91
CA VAL A 31 -3.03 -11.02 26.95
C VAL A 31 -3.80 -10.51 28.16
N ILE A 32 -3.14 -9.73 29.02
CA ILE A 32 -3.75 -9.09 30.18
C ILE A 32 -4.58 -7.89 29.73
N ARG A 33 -3.98 -7.01 28.91
CA ARG A 33 -4.65 -5.85 28.31
C ARG A 33 -3.97 -5.39 27.03
N SER A 34 -4.69 -4.62 26.24
CA SER A 34 -4.16 -3.91 25.08
C SER A 34 -4.69 -2.48 25.06
N PHE A 35 -3.86 -1.53 24.63
CA PHE A 35 -4.23 -0.12 24.54
C PHE A 35 -3.43 0.59 23.45
N PHE A 36 -3.92 1.75 23.00
CA PHE A 36 -3.16 2.60 22.09
C PHE A 36 -2.31 3.60 22.88
N ARG A 37 -1.04 3.70 22.51
CA ARG A 37 -0.11 4.71 23.03
C ARG A 37 0.07 5.79 21.98
N GLU A 38 -0.17 7.03 22.40
CA GLU A 38 0.16 8.21 21.59
C GLU A 38 1.66 8.51 21.67
N ILE A 39 2.27 8.70 20.52
CA ILE A 39 3.68 9.00 20.33
C ILE A 39 3.73 10.36 19.61
N LEU A 40 4.34 11.32 20.27
CA LEU A 40 4.54 12.67 19.76
C LEU A 40 5.82 12.73 18.90
N PRO A 41 5.91 13.66 17.95
CA PRO A 41 7.14 13.86 17.19
C PRO A 41 8.26 14.31 18.13
N LEU A 42 9.49 13.87 17.84
CA LEU A 42 10.69 14.21 18.61
C LEU A 42 11.05 15.70 18.50
N SER A 43 10.70 16.32 17.36
CA SER A 43 10.90 17.74 17.08
C SER A 43 9.57 18.49 17.06
N THR A 44 9.63 19.81 17.25
CA THR A 44 8.48 20.69 17.03
C THR A 44 7.94 20.50 15.61
N ILE A 45 6.61 20.50 15.48
CA ILE A 45 5.94 20.35 14.19
C ILE A 45 6.29 21.54 13.30
N THR A 46 7.13 21.29 12.29
CA THR A 46 7.42 22.22 11.20
C THR A 46 6.53 21.91 10.01
N GLN A 47 6.39 22.89 9.11
CA GLN A 47 5.73 22.65 7.81
C GLN A 47 6.60 21.79 6.88
N ASP A 48 7.91 21.79 7.14
CA ASP A 48 8.90 21.00 6.42
C ASP A 48 9.12 19.63 7.07
N SER A 49 9.45 18.63 6.24
CA SER A 49 9.85 17.27 6.64
C SER A 49 11.32 17.19 7.08
N PRO A 50 11.75 16.18 7.86
CA PRO A 50 11.01 14.97 8.28
C PRO A 50 10.32 15.07 9.65
N TYR A 51 9.26 14.29 9.84
CA TYR A 51 8.66 14.01 11.16
C TYR A 51 9.26 12.73 11.72
N LEU A 52 9.92 12.83 12.88
CA LEU A 52 10.62 11.73 13.52
C LEU A 52 9.82 11.27 14.75
N PHE A 53 9.49 9.98 14.80
CA PHE A 53 8.84 9.36 15.95
C PHE A 53 9.72 8.24 16.49
N ARG A 54 9.76 8.11 17.83
CA ARG A 54 10.44 7.00 18.50
C ARG A 54 9.49 6.34 19.49
N LEU A 55 9.26 5.06 19.29
CA LEU A 55 8.73 4.18 20.32
C LEU A 55 9.93 3.65 21.12
N PHE A 56 10.05 4.10 22.36
CA PHE A 56 11.11 3.63 23.26
C PHE A 56 10.84 2.17 23.66
N SER A 57 11.92 1.42 23.84
CA SER A 57 11.92 0.08 24.37
C SER A 57 11.17 0.04 25.70
N ASP A 58 10.25 -0.90 25.75
CA ASP A 58 9.37 -1.14 26.87
C ASP A 58 9.23 -2.66 27.03
N ASN A 59 8.79 -3.11 28.20
CA ASN A 59 8.48 -4.52 28.45
C ASN A 59 7.20 -4.97 27.71
N LEU A 60 6.41 -4.00 27.24
CA LEU A 60 5.22 -4.24 26.44
C LEU A 60 5.57 -4.69 25.02
N TRP A 61 4.75 -5.59 24.49
CA TRP A 61 4.82 -6.01 23.09
C TRP A 61 4.12 -4.97 22.21
N THR A 62 4.50 -4.90 20.93
CA THR A 62 3.94 -3.92 20.00
C THR A 62 3.24 -4.59 18.83
N ASP A 63 2.00 -4.23 18.57
CA ASP A 63 1.26 -4.67 17.39
C ASP A 63 1.46 -3.66 16.26
N LEU A 64 2.43 -3.95 15.39
CA LEU A 64 2.80 -3.10 14.27
C LEU A 64 1.70 -2.98 13.22
N SER A 65 0.82 -3.99 13.12
CA SER A 65 -0.30 -3.97 12.18
C SER A 65 -1.32 -2.87 12.47
N ARG A 66 -1.31 -2.36 13.72
CA ARG A 66 -2.18 -1.29 14.19
C ARG A 66 -1.35 -0.08 14.61
N THR A 67 -0.51 0.38 13.70
CA THR A 67 0.21 1.64 13.79
C THR A 67 -0.47 2.67 12.90
N TYR A 68 -1.03 3.71 13.52
CA TYR A 68 -1.79 4.75 12.82
C TYR A 68 -1.10 6.11 12.90
N LEU A 69 -1.05 6.82 11.78
CA LEU A 69 -0.64 8.22 11.67
C LEU A 69 -1.89 9.11 11.75
N HIS A 70 -1.92 9.97 12.75
CA HIS A 70 -2.94 11.01 12.90
C HIS A 70 -2.40 12.33 12.33
N LEU A 71 -3.20 12.98 11.48
CA LEU A 71 -2.88 14.25 10.83
C LEU A 71 -4.04 15.23 10.98
N GLU A 72 -3.74 16.49 11.33
CA GLU A 72 -4.68 17.60 11.21
C GLU A 72 -4.15 18.61 10.19
N LEU A 73 -4.86 18.76 9.06
CA LEU A 73 -4.41 19.53 7.90
C LEU A 73 -5.43 20.61 7.52
N SER A 74 -4.95 21.71 6.93
CA SER A 74 -5.77 22.68 6.20
C SER A 74 -5.08 23.12 4.91
N ILE A 75 -5.82 23.72 3.97
CA ILE A 75 -5.23 24.31 2.76
C ILE A 75 -5.13 25.83 2.93
N GLU A 76 -3.99 26.39 2.55
CA GLU A 76 -3.74 27.83 2.50
C GLU A 76 -3.49 28.28 1.06
N LYS A 77 -3.88 29.51 0.77
CA LYS A 77 -3.71 30.22 -0.49
C LYS A 77 -2.68 31.34 -0.31
N GLN A 78 -1.87 31.58 -1.33
CA GLN A 78 -0.95 32.71 -1.36
C GLN A 78 -1.67 33.96 -1.90
N GLU A 79 -1.69 35.03 -1.11
CA GLU A 79 -2.22 36.34 -1.53
C GLU A 79 -1.14 37.22 -2.18
N ALA A 80 -1.57 38.32 -2.80
CA ALA A 80 -0.69 39.36 -3.31
C ALA A 80 0.19 39.91 -2.18
N GLY A 81 1.51 39.76 -2.30
CA GLY A 81 2.49 40.07 -1.25
C GLY A 81 3.11 38.85 -0.56
N GLY A 82 2.77 37.64 -0.99
CA GLY A 82 3.43 36.39 -0.56
C GLY A 82 2.97 35.86 0.80
N LYS A 83 1.96 36.49 1.41
CA LYS A 83 1.34 36.04 2.65
C LYS A 83 0.41 34.85 2.37
N TRP A 84 0.46 33.85 3.24
CA TRP A 84 -0.43 32.70 3.20
C TRP A 84 -1.66 32.94 4.07
N THR A 85 -2.84 32.74 3.51
CA THR A 85 -4.13 32.85 4.18
C THR A 85 -4.96 31.60 3.94
N ARG A 86 -5.99 31.37 4.76
CA ARG A 86 -6.86 30.20 4.59
C ARG A 86 -7.71 30.33 3.33
N ILE A 87 -7.98 29.22 2.67
CA ILE A 87 -8.88 29.21 1.50
C ILE A 87 -10.30 29.67 1.88
N LEU A 88 -10.93 30.43 0.99
CA LEU A 88 -12.28 30.94 1.16
C LEU A 88 -13.28 30.08 0.38
N ALA A 89 -14.58 30.25 0.65
CA ALA A 89 -15.63 29.53 -0.07
C ALA A 89 -15.66 29.84 -1.59
N THR A 90 -15.04 30.94 -2.01
CA THR A 90 -14.90 31.35 -3.41
C THR A 90 -13.78 30.59 -4.15
N ASP A 91 -12.82 30.02 -3.42
CA ASP A 91 -11.73 29.23 -3.98
C ASP A 91 -12.25 27.82 -4.31
N THR A 92 -12.79 27.67 -5.52
CA THR A 92 -13.41 26.43 -6.00
C THR A 92 -12.46 25.64 -6.90
N GLY A 93 -12.57 24.31 -6.86
CA GLY A 93 -11.76 23.43 -7.70
C GLY A 93 -10.36 23.14 -7.17
N ILE A 94 -10.11 23.40 -5.88
CA ILE A 94 -8.88 23.01 -5.15
C ILE A 94 -9.22 21.95 -4.09
N GLY A 95 -8.48 20.85 -4.08
CA GLY A 95 -8.64 19.76 -3.12
C GLY A 95 -7.36 18.98 -2.93
N SER A 96 -7.37 17.99 -2.03
CA SER A 96 -6.26 17.05 -1.93
C SER A 96 -6.37 15.96 -3.00
N ILE A 97 -5.24 15.30 -3.27
CA ILE A 97 -5.26 14.00 -3.96
C ILE A 97 -5.97 12.95 -3.10
N GLN A 98 -6.24 11.79 -3.71
CA GLN A 98 -6.92 10.70 -3.05
C GLN A 98 -6.13 10.19 -1.84
N GLY A 99 -6.83 9.93 -0.73
CA GLY A 99 -6.23 9.29 0.44
C GLY A 99 -5.12 10.11 1.09
N ILE A 100 -5.29 11.44 1.22
CA ILE A 100 -4.27 12.36 1.75
C ILE A 100 -3.68 11.91 3.09
N GLY A 101 -4.44 11.22 3.94
CA GLY A 101 -3.94 10.67 5.19
C GLY A 101 -2.75 9.71 5.02
N GLN A 102 -2.67 8.97 3.91
CA GLN A 102 -1.54 8.11 3.58
C GLN A 102 -0.60 8.77 2.58
N THR A 103 -1.13 9.43 1.56
CA THR A 103 -0.35 10.02 0.47
C THR A 103 0.36 11.32 0.87
N PHE A 104 0.06 11.85 2.06
CA PHE A 104 0.88 12.83 2.76
C PHE A 104 2.31 12.32 3.00
N VAL A 105 2.50 11.01 3.14
CA VAL A 105 3.82 10.40 3.32
C VAL A 105 4.44 10.15 1.95
N GLN A 106 5.54 10.83 1.64
CA GLN A 106 6.34 10.60 0.43
C GLN A 106 7.27 9.40 0.61
N GLN A 107 7.91 9.33 1.77
CA GLN A 107 8.84 8.28 2.14
C GLN A 107 8.65 7.93 3.61
N LEU A 108 8.58 6.64 3.88
CA LEU A 108 8.54 6.07 5.22
C LEU A 108 9.80 5.20 5.40
N LYS A 109 10.60 5.55 6.40
CA LYS A 109 11.68 4.67 6.90
C LYS A 109 11.32 4.15 8.26
N VAL A 110 11.45 2.84 8.46
CA VAL A 110 11.25 2.18 9.75
C VAL A 110 12.54 1.48 10.15
N THR A 111 13.04 1.82 11.33
CA THR A 111 14.21 1.19 11.93
C THR A 111 13.79 0.52 13.23
N VAL A 112 14.10 -0.77 13.39
CA VAL A 112 13.82 -1.52 14.61
C VAL A 112 15.17 -1.90 15.24
N GLY A 113 15.36 -1.56 16.50
CA GLY A 113 16.67 -1.56 17.14
C GLY A 113 17.64 -0.65 16.37
N ASN A 114 18.68 -1.25 15.81
CA ASN A 114 19.70 -0.56 15.00
C ASN A 114 19.63 -0.91 13.50
N THR A 115 18.63 -1.68 13.07
CA THR A 115 18.52 -2.17 11.69
C THR A 115 17.38 -1.47 10.96
N GLU A 116 17.66 -0.87 9.79
CA GLU A 116 16.61 -0.38 8.89
C GLU A 116 15.90 -1.58 8.29
N VAL A 117 14.63 -1.77 8.68
CA VAL A 117 13.80 -2.91 8.27
C VAL A 117 12.95 -2.57 7.04
N TYR A 118 12.74 -1.28 6.77
CA TYR A 118 11.91 -0.82 5.68
C TYR A 118 12.28 0.59 5.24
N ASP A 119 12.40 0.77 3.92
CA ASP A 119 12.47 2.06 3.24
C ASP A 119 11.61 1.99 1.98
N SER A 120 10.59 2.83 1.89
CA SER A 120 9.70 2.90 0.73
C SER A 120 10.29 3.65 -0.46
N GLY A 121 11.42 4.36 -0.29
CA GLY A 121 11.84 5.40 -1.21
C GLY A 121 10.77 6.50 -1.35
N THR A 122 10.81 7.25 -2.46
CA THR A 122 9.88 8.37 -2.73
C THR A 122 8.51 7.93 -3.27
N LEU A 123 8.28 6.62 -3.41
CA LEU A 123 7.10 6.04 -4.06
C LEU A 123 6.04 5.53 -3.07
N TYR A 124 6.14 5.90 -1.79
CA TYR A 124 5.15 5.50 -0.79
C TYR A 124 3.68 5.85 -1.16
N PRO A 125 3.38 7.03 -1.73
CA PRO A 125 2.02 7.35 -2.15
C PRO A 125 1.48 6.35 -3.18
N TYR A 126 2.31 5.90 -4.12
CA TYR A 126 1.93 4.89 -5.11
C TYR A 126 1.74 3.52 -4.47
N LYS A 127 2.63 3.10 -3.57
CA LYS A 127 2.47 1.83 -2.84
C LYS A 127 1.14 1.80 -2.09
N SER A 128 0.92 2.77 -1.22
CA SER A 128 -0.29 2.83 -0.40
C SER A 128 -1.57 2.89 -1.24
N TYR A 129 -1.55 3.67 -2.32
CA TYR A 129 -2.67 3.75 -3.26
C TYR A 129 -2.94 2.40 -3.96
N LEU A 130 -1.91 1.78 -4.55
CA LEU A 130 -2.02 0.47 -5.22
C LEU A 130 -2.50 -0.62 -4.26
N THR A 131 -1.94 -0.69 -3.05
CA THR A 131 -2.37 -1.63 -2.01
C THR A 131 -3.85 -1.46 -1.70
N ASN A 132 -4.33 -0.22 -1.51
CA ASN A 132 -5.74 0.03 -1.23
C ASN A 132 -6.66 -0.33 -2.40
N GLU A 133 -6.26 0.05 -3.61
CA GLU A 133 -7.07 -0.20 -4.81
C GLU A 133 -7.22 -1.67 -5.13
N LEU A 134 -6.16 -2.47 -4.95
CA LEU A 134 -6.10 -3.89 -5.30
C LEU A 134 -6.49 -4.83 -4.15
N SER A 135 -6.64 -4.34 -2.91
CA SER A 135 -6.93 -5.21 -1.75
C SER A 135 -8.36 -5.12 -1.23
N PHE A 136 -9.05 -3.99 -1.43
CA PHE A 136 -10.30 -3.72 -0.72
C PHE A 136 -11.51 -3.51 -1.65
N PRO A 137 -12.70 -4.00 -1.24
CA PRO A 137 -13.94 -3.72 -1.95
C PRO A 137 -14.46 -2.31 -1.66
N GLU A 138 -15.44 -1.88 -2.45
CA GLU A 138 -16.06 -0.55 -2.39
C GLU A 138 -16.56 -0.20 -0.97
N SER A 139 -17.16 -1.16 -0.27
CA SER A 139 -17.72 -0.98 1.07
C SER A 139 -16.66 -0.59 2.11
N VAL A 140 -15.43 -1.06 1.97
CA VAL A 140 -14.31 -0.71 2.85
C VAL A 140 -13.72 0.64 2.42
N LYS A 141 -13.61 0.87 1.11
CA LYS A 141 -13.12 2.13 0.52
C LYS A 141 -13.99 3.33 0.92
N THR A 142 -15.32 3.19 0.87
CA THR A 142 -16.29 4.23 1.21
C THR A 142 -16.37 4.52 2.70
N ASN A 143 -16.33 3.48 3.55
CA ASN A 143 -16.53 3.63 4.98
C ASN A 143 -15.22 3.81 5.74
N PHE A 144 -14.39 2.76 5.79
CA PHE A 144 -13.18 2.77 6.60
C PHE A 144 -12.11 3.69 6.00
N LEU A 145 -11.85 3.62 4.70
CA LEU A 145 -10.83 4.48 4.05
C LEU A 145 -11.28 5.95 3.91
N SER A 146 -12.55 6.29 4.19
CA SER A 146 -12.93 7.69 4.33
C SER A 146 -12.13 8.41 5.44
N SER A 147 -11.69 7.68 6.47
CA SER A 147 -10.84 8.19 7.55
C SER A 147 -9.46 8.69 7.09
N ILE A 148 -8.98 8.19 5.94
CA ILE A 148 -7.73 8.64 5.31
C ILE A 148 -7.96 9.70 4.23
N GLY A 149 -9.20 10.15 4.02
CA GLY A 149 -9.57 11.07 2.96
C GLY A 149 -9.78 10.39 1.60
N TYR A 150 -10.05 9.09 1.56
CA TYR A 150 -10.44 8.39 0.34
C TYR A 150 -11.91 8.68 0.00
N ARG A 151 -12.18 9.06 -1.26
CA ARG A 151 -13.53 9.33 -1.78
C ARG A 151 -13.71 8.68 -3.14
N LEU A 152 -14.72 7.82 -3.31
CA LEU A 152 -14.94 7.12 -4.58
C LEU A 152 -15.01 8.10 -5.73
N SER A 153 -14.11 7.92 -6.70
CA SER A 153 -14.03 8.72 -7.90
C SER A 153 -14.30 7.80 -9.09
N THR A 154 -15.05 8.30 -10.06
CA THR A 154 -15.40 7.55 -11.28
C THR A 154 -14.59 8.04 -12.48
N LYS A 155 -14.09 9.28 -12.40
CA LYS A 155 -13.26 9.91 -13.41
C LYS A 155 -12.09 10.61 -12.74
N HIS A 156 -10.92 10.50 -13.36
CA HIS A 156 -9.77 11.32 -12.99
C HIS A 156 -9.77 12.64 -13.78
N ASP A 157 -9.22 13.68 -13.17
CA ASP A 157 -9.00 15.00 -13.79
C ASP A 157 -10.27 15.70 -14.31
N ASP A 158 -11.43 15.37 -13.72
CA ASP A 158 -12.72 15.98 -14.02
C ASP A 158 -13.21 16.77 -12.80
N ILE A 159 -13.43 18.08 -12.97
CA ILE A 159 -13.93 18.97 -11.91
C ILE A 159 -15.34 18.58 -11.44
N THR A 160 -16.10 17.86 -12.27
CA THR A 160 -17.46 17.39 -11.95
C THR A 160 -17.49 16.03 -11.25
N ASP A 161 -16.34 15.36 -11.10
CA ASP A 161 -16.29 14.08 -10.40
C ASP A 161 -16.71 14.22 -8.94
N HIS A 162 -17.63 13.37 -8.51
CA HIS A 162 -18.21 13.41 -7.17
C HIS A 162 -17.15 13.23 -6.09
N GLY A 163 -16.21 12.30 -6.28
CA GLY A 163 -15.13 12.05 -5.34
C GLY A 163 -14.20 13.25 -5.19
N PHE A 164 -13.88 13.93 -6.30
CA PHE A 164 -13.11 15.17 -6.25
C PHE A 164 -13.83 16.30 -5.50
N LEU A 165 -15.12 16.53 -5.80
CA LEU A 165 -15.93 17.55 -5.12
C LEU A 165 -16.03 17.29 -3.61
N GLU A 166 -16.16 16.03 -3.20
CA GLU A 166 -16.13 15.64 -1.79
C GLU A 166 -14.77 15.93 -1.15
N ARG A 167 -13.64 15.64 -1.83
CA ARG A 167 -12.30 16.00 -1.34
C ARG A 167 -12.12 17.51 -1.19
N CYS A 168 -12.63 18.32 -2.13
CA CYS A 168 -12.65 19.78 -1.99
C CYS A 168 -13.49 20.22 -0.78
N SER A 169 -14.63 19.57 -0.55
CA SER A 169 -15.55 19.93 0.54
C SER A 169 -14.93 19.78 1.94
N ILE A 170 -13.98 18.84 2.11
CA ILE A 170 -13.28 18.59 3.38
C ILE A 170 -12.53 19.84 3.87
N PHE A 171 -11.93 20.59 2.94
CA PHE A 171 -11.10 21.76 3.24
C PHE A 171 -11.83 23.09 3.03
N LYS A 172 -13.09 23.06 2.56
CA LYS A 172 -13.89 24.26 2.26
C LYS A 172 -13.88 25.24 3.45
N GLU A 173 -13.80 26.53 3.15
CA GLU A 173 -13.71 27.62 4.16
C GLU A 173 -12.45 27.52 5.05
N GLY A 174 -11.41 26.82 4.61
CA GLY A 174 -10.17 26.68 5.36
C GLY A 174 -10.34 25.83 6.62
N ARG A 175 -11.33 24.92 6.61
CA ARG A 175 -11.57 23.97 7.69
C ARG A 175 -10.34 23.10 7.92
N ARG A 176 -10.13 22.77 9.19
CA ARG A 176 -9.12 21.79 9.60
C ARG A 176 -9.75 20.41 9.51
N ALA A 177 -9.11 19.54 8.74
CA ALA A 177 -9.55 18.18 8.56
C ALA A 177 -8.60 17.24 9.29
N GLN A 178 -9.17 16.29 10.02
CA GLN A 178 -8.41 15.24 10.71
C GLN A 178 -8.46 13.95 9.90
N PHE A 179 -7.31 13.30 9.80
CA PHE A 179 -7.13 12.03 9.11
C PHE A 179 -6.42 11.05 10.02
N LEU A 180 -6.83 9.79 9.98
CA LEU A 180 -6.18 8.72 10.71
C LEU A 180 -5.89 7.57 9.77
N SER A 181 -4.62 7.34 9.45
CA SER A 181 -4.19 6.38 8.44
C SER A 181 -3.31 5.28 9.00
N ARG A 182 -3.53 4.05 8.56
CA ARG A 182 -2.59 2.95 8.86
C ARG A 182 -1.31 3.15 8.05
N LEU A 183 -0.14 3.06 8.69
CA LEU A 183 1.14 3.05 7.98
C LEU A 183 1.33 1.69 7.27
N ASP A 184 1.71 1.72 5.99
CA ASP A 184 1.92 0.55 5.15
C ASP A 184 3.42 0.25 4.99
N PHE A 185 3.90 -0.70 5.79
CA PHE A 185 5.27 -1.20 5.74
C PHE A 185 5.26 -2.71 6.02
N ASP A 186 6.31 -3.40 5.60
CA ASP A 186 6.27 -4.86 5.44
C ASP A 186 6.03 -5.61 6.79
N LEU A 187 6.68 -5.17 7.87
CA LEU A 187 6.43 -5.69 9.24
C LEU A 187 5.06 -5.28 9.83
N GLY A 188 4.41 -4.26 9.29
CA GLY A 188 3.05 -3.85 9.65
C GLY A 188 1.97 -4.66 8.92
N ASN A 189 2.34 -5.50 7.96
CA ASN A 189 1.39 -6.34 7.22
C ASN A 189 1.34 -7.78 7.74
N GLN A 190 2.15 -8.13 8.74
CA GLN A 190 2.10 -9.42 9.42
C GLN A 190 1.32 -9.35 10.74
N GLU A 191 0.74 -10.47 11.18
CA GLU A 191 -0.22 -10.54 12.29
C GLU A 191 0.42 -10.75 13.69
N LEU A 192 1.68 -11.16 13.75
CA LEU A 192 2.40 -11.42 14.99
C LEU A 192 2.80 -10.11 15.68
N PHE A 193 2.76 -10.11 17.01
CA PHE A 193 3.24 -8.98 17.78
C PHE A 193 4.76 -8.93 17.76
N LEU A 194 5.30 -7.72 17.55
CA LEU A 194 6.73 -7.50 17.67
C LEU A 194 7.16 -7.72 19.11
N LEU A 195 8.29 -8.42 19.22
CA LEU A 195 8.98 -8.69 20.46
C LEU A 195 9.27 -7.40 21.26
N ASN A 196 9.13 -7.49 22.59
CA ASN A 196 9.40 -6.38 23.51
C ASN A 196 10.90 -6.06 23.65
N ASN A 197 11.20 -4.93 24.29
CA ASN A 197 12.55 -4.38 24.48
C ASN A 197 13.28 -4.05 23.16
N LEU A 198 12.54 -3.58 22.16
CA LEU A 198 13.07 -3.06 20.90
C LEU A 198 12.65 -1.60 20.74
N ASP A 199 13.61 -0.74 20.42
CA ASP A 199 13.32 0.63 20.01
C ASP A 199 12.82 0.63 18.56
N ILE A 200 11.83 1.45 18.26
CA ILE A 200 11.33 1.62 16.89
C ILE A 200 11.37 3.08 16.51
N HIS A 201 12.03 3.39 15.40
CA HIS A 201 12.09 4.72 14.83
C HIS A 201 11.27 4.76 13.54
N PHE A 202 10.37 5.73 13.45
CA PHE A 202 9.63 6.04 12.23
C PHE A 202 10.08 7.41 11.73
N ASN A 203 10.67 7.45 10.54
CA ASN A 203 11.03 8.69 9.86
C ASN A 203 10.06 8.88 8.70
N ILE A 204 9.23 9.91 8.80
CA ILE A 204 8.16 10.21 7.84
C ILE A 204 8.53 11.48 7.08
N TYR A 205 8.77 11.34 5.79
CA TYR A 205 8.97 12.47 4.89
C TYR A 205 7.64 12.83 4.22
N ARG A 206 7.35 14.12 4.18
CA ARG A 206 6.10 14.67 3.67
C ARG A 206 6.16 14.85 2.15
N SER A 207 5.07 14.55 1.46
CA SER A 207 4.86 14.84 0.04
C SER A 207 4.83 16.33 -0.24
N LYS A 208 5.44 16.72 -1.36
CA LYS A 208 5.41 18.10 -1.85
C LYS A 208 3.97 18.57 -2.05
N ASP A 209 3.68 19.83 -1.74
CA ASP A 209 2.34 20.39 -1.88
C ASP A 209 1.78 20.26 -3.30
N ALA A 210 2.63 20.47 -4.32
CA ALA A 210 2.25 20.35 -5.72
C ALA A 210 1.81 18.91 -6.10
N PHE A 211 2.35 17.89 -5.44
CA PHE A 211 1.95 16.50 -5.64
C PHE A 211 0.70 16.14 -4.82
N ALA A 212 0.60 16.66 -3.59
CA ALA A 212 -0.45 16.31 -2.64
C ALA A 212 -1.77 17.07 -2.85
N LEU A 213 -1.76 18.15 -3.63
CA LEU A 213 -2.93 18.94 -3.99
C LEU A 213 -3.31 18.72 -5.46
N GLN A 214 -4.58 18.95 -5.76
CA GLN A 214 -5.12 18.90 -7.11
C GLN A 214 -6.02 20.12 -7.35
N LYS A 215 -5.75 20.85 -8.44
CA LYS A 215 -6.43 22.06 -8.88
C LYS A 215 -7.01 21.85 -10.28
N LEU A 216 -8.32 21.68 -10.39
CA LEU A 216 -9.01 21.40 -11.66
C LEU A 216 -9.73 22.61 -12.27
N ASN A 217 -9.52 23.80 -11.70
CA ASN A 217 -9.99 25.05 -12.29
C ASN A 217 -8.86 25.71 -13.12
N PRO A 218 -8.91 25.69 -14.46
CA PRO A 218 -7.83 26.23 -15.29
C PRO A 218 -7.72 27.76 -15.23
N ALA A 219 -8.78 28.46 -14.84
CA ALA A 219 -8.76 29.93 -14.71
C ALA A 219 -8.12 30.41 -13.38
N ASP A 220 -7.81 29.48 -12.48
CA ASP A 220 -7.25 29.79 -11.18
C ASP A 220 -5.72 29.81 -11.22
N GLU A 221 -5.12 31.00 -11.17
CA GLU A 221 -3.67 31.22 -11.13
C GLU A 221 -3.08 31.21 -9.72
N ASN A 222 -3.89 30.93 -8.70
CA ASN A 222 -3.43 30.99 -7.31
C ASN A 222 -2.53 29.81 -6.94
N HIS A 223 -1.65 30.06 -5.97
CA HIS A 223 -0.77 29.07 -5.37
C HIS A 223 -1.34 28.59 -4.04
N TYR A 224 -1.28 27.28 -3.83
CA TYR A 224 -1.84 26.62 -2.65
C TYR A 224 -0.77 25.77 -1.97
N ARG A 225 -0.88 25.63 -0.65
CA ARG A 225 -0.06 24.72 0.15
C ARG A 225 -0.89 24.03 1.21
N ILE A 226 -0.42 22.87 1.66
CA ILE A 226 -0.99 22.22 2.83
C ILE A 226 -0.32 22.82 4.08
N PHE A 227 -1.12 23.11 5.08
CA PHE A 227 -0.67 23.53 6.41
C PHE A 227 -0.97 22.42 7.41
N VAL A 228 0.06 21.99 8.14
CA VAL A 228 0.02 20.93 9.14
C VAL A 228 -0.18 21.57 10.52
N HIS A 229 -1.29 21.24 11.19
CA HIS A 229 -1.59 21.70 12.54
C HIS A 229 -1.10 20.72 13.61
N ASP A 230 -1.34 19.42 13.40
CA ASP A 230 -0.97 18.36 14.33
C ASP A 230 -0.57 17.08 13.61
N VAL A 231 0.42 16.36 14.14
CA VAL A 231 0.92 15.08 13.62
C VAL A 231 1.29 14.20 14.80
N LYS A 232 0.66 13.03 14.88
CA LYS A 232 0.86 12.07 15.98
C LYS A 232 0.89 10.65 15.46
N LEU A 233 1.57 9.76 16.16
CA LEU A 233 1.54 8.33 15.86
C LEU A 233 0.85 7.57 17.00
N LEU A 234 -0.07 6.67 16.66
CA LEU A 234 -0.77 5.81 17.60
C LEU A 234 -0.33 4.36 17.35
N ALA A 235 0.35 3.77 18.32
CA ALA A 235 0.77 2.37 18.25
C ALA A 235 0.01 1.54 19.29
N LYS A 236 -0.44 0.35 18.91
CA LYS A 236 -1.09 -0.57 19.85
C LYS A 236 -0.04 -1.33 20.66
N MET A 237 -0.12 -1.16 21.98
CA MET A 237 0.73 -1.84 22.96
C MET A 237 -0.03 -2.98 23.61
N ILE A 238 0.68 -4.07 23.91
CA ILE A 238 0.11 -5.31 24.42
C ILE A 238 0.86 -5.78 25.65
N GLU A 239 0.11 -5.99 26.72
CA GLU A 239 0.62 -6.57 27.95
C GLU A 239 0.35 -8.08 27.96
N VAL A 240 1.41 -8.85 27.77
CA VAL A 240 1.36 -10.32 27.74
C VAL A 240 1.44 -10.88 29.16
N GLN A 241 0.77 -12.01 29.41
CA GLN A 241 0.84 -12.70 30.70
C GLN A 241 2.30 -13.03 31.09
N PRO A 242 2.74 -12.73 32.33
CA PRO A 242 4.13 -12.92 32.74
C PRO A 242 4.69 -14.33 32.54
N SER A 243 3.90 -15.38 32.84
CA SER A 243 4.32 -16.77 32.64
C SER A 243 4.57 -17.12 31.19
N LEU A 244 3.76 -16.58 30.27
CA LEU A 244 3.93 -16.75 28.84
C LEU A 244 5.13 -15.94 28.32
N ASN A 245 5.31 -14.71 28.80
CA ASN A 245 6.46 -13.90 28.45
C ASN A 245 7.76 -14.63 28.83
N MET A 246 7.84 -15.20 30.04
CA MET A 246 8.99 -16.00 30.49
C MET A 246 9.24 -17.26 29.66
N SER A 247 8.19 -17.97 29.25
CA SER A 247 8.35 -19.16 28.40
C SER A 247 8.86 -18.79 26.99
N ILE A 248 8.41 -17.66 26.46
CA ILE A 248 8.93 -17.11 25.20
C ILE A 248 10.41 -16.74 25.35
N TYR A 249 10.80 -16.05 26.42
CA TYR A 249 12.22 -15.72 26.68
C TYR A 249 13.11 -16.96 26.75
N LYS A 250 12.67 -18.01 27.45
CA LYS A 250 13.41 -19.28 27.49
C LYS A 250 13.50 -19.95 26.13
N THR A 251 12.48 -19.81 25.29
CA THR A 251 12.50 -20.35 23.93
C THR A 251 13.48 -19.57 23.05
N LEU A 252 13.56 -18.24 23.21
CA LEU A 252 14.49 -17.37 22.48
C LEU A 252 15.97 -17.72 22.71
N GLU A 253 16.32 -18.27 23.87
CA GLU A 253 17.68 -18.77 24.15
C GLU A 253 18.09 -19.92 23.20
N SER A 254 17.11 -20.69 22.71
CA SER A 254 17.32 -21.85 21.84
C SER A 254 16.97 -21.61 20.37
N LYS A 255 16.00 -20.74 20.09
CA LYS A 255 15.48 -20.50 18.74
C LYS A 255 15.07 -19.02 18.58
N PRO A 256 15.51 -18.33 17.52
CA PRO A 256 15.11 -16.95 17.27
C PRO A 256 13.61 -16.85 16.94
N ALA A 257 13.01 -15.68 17.21
CA ALA A 257 11.66 -15.37 16.76
C ALA A 257 11.69 -15.09 15.26
N THR A 258 10.82 -15.76 14.50
CA THR A 258 10.76 -15.67 13.03
C THR A 258 9.48 -14.97 12.60
N TYR A 259 9.61 -13.91 11.80
CA TYR A 259 8.52 -13.15 11.21
C TYR A 259 8.54 -13.35 9.70
N ALA A 260 7.47 -13.93 9.17
CA ALA A 260 7.24 -14.02 7.74
C ALA A 260 6.67 -12.68 7.25
N VAL A 261 7.33 -12.03 6.28
CA VAL A 261 6.88 -10.77 5.71
C VAL A 261 6.87 -10.85 4.18
N ARG A 262 5.86 -10.22 3.57
CA ARG A 262 5.86 -9.94 2.13
C ARG A 262 6.53 -8.59 1.92
N ARG A 263 7.79 -8.62 1.50
CA ARG A 263 8.56 -7.41 1.19
C ARG A 263 8.05 -6.81 -0.12
N THR A 264 7.73 -5.52 -0.11
CA THR A 264 7.26 -4.82 -1.32
C THR A 264 8.28 -3.78 -1.74
N GLU A 265 8.75 -3.84 -2.98
CA GLU A 265 9.70 -2.88 -3.55
C GLU A 265 9.09 -2.19 -4.77
N LEU A 266 9.12 -0.85 -4.79
CA LEU A 266 8.65 -0.06 -5.92
C LEU A 266 9.82 0.54 -6.69
N LYS A 267 9.70 0.54 -8.02
CA LYS A 267 10.60 1.26 -8.92
C LYS A 267 9.78 2.09 -9.89
N SER A 268 10.32 3.25 -10.26
CA SER A 268 9.77 4.05 -11.35
C SER A 268 10.78 4.19 -12.47
N THR A 269 10.30 4.36 -13.70
CA THR A 269 11.16 4.64 -14.85
C THR A 269 10.44 5.52 -15.86
N PHE A 270 11.13 6.57 -16.29
CA PHE A 270 10.66 7.46 -17.34
C PHE A 270 10.75 6.80 -18.73
N LEU A 271 9.63 6.77 -19.43
CA LEU A 271 9.48 6.30 -20.79
C LEU A 271 9.50 7.50 -21.75
N SER A 272 10.53 7.58 -22.58
CA SER A 272 10.71 8.69 -23.52
C SER A 272 9.63 8.71 -24.62
N PRO A 273 9.15 9.89 -25.02
CA PRO A 273 8.14 10.04 -26.08
C PRO A 273 8.63 9.51 -27.43
N GLY A 274 7.70 9.09 -28.28
CA GLY A 274 8.01 8.63 -29.65
C GLY A 274 8.44 7.16 -29.77
N ARG A 275 8.72 6.47 -28.67
CA ARG A 275 9.03 5.03 -28.68
C ARG A 275 7.75 4.19 -28.69
N THR A 276 7.83 3.02 -29.32
CA THR A 276 6.75 2.02 -29.38
C THR A 276 7.10 0.73 -28.62
N GLU A 277 8.37 0.54 -28.29
CA GLU A 277 8.87 -0.63 -27.60
C GLU A 277 9.88 -0.20 -26.53
N ILE A 278 9.72 -0.76 -25.33
CA ILE A 278 10.59 -0.50 -24.20
C ILE A 278 10.85 -1.82 -23.47
N GLU A 279 12.11 -2.05 -23.12
CA GLU A 279 12.51 -3.09 -22.20
C GLU A 279 13.24 -2.44 -21.02
N TYR A 280 12.86 -2.82 -19.79
CA TYR A 280 13.43 -2.29 -18.57
C TYR A 280 13.75 -3.41 -17.59
N ASN A 281 14.99 -3.47 -17.11
CA ASN A 281 15.42 -4.41 -16.08
C ASN A 281 14.99 -3.89 -14.71
N ALA A 282 13.88 -4.41 -14.19
CA ALA A 282 13.30 -3.96 -12.93
C ALA A 282 14.06 -4.49 -11.72
N PHE A 283 14.30 -5.80 -11.63
CA PHE A 283 14.94 -6.42 -10.47
C PHE A 283 16.07 -7.35 -10.92
N SER A 284 17.21 -7.38 -10.23
CA SER A 284 18.43 -8.07 -10.70
C SER A 284 18.93 -9.19 -9.79
N SER A 285 18.47 -9.29 -8.54
CA SER A 285 18.98 -10.27 -7.56
C SER A 285 17.98 -11.38 -7.24
N THR A 286 16.70 -11.03 -7.15
CA THR A 286 15.64 -11.95 -6.73
C THR A 286 14.48 -11.82 -7.69
N ILE A 287 13.87 -12.96 -8.06
CA ILE A 287 12.65 -12.99 -8.85
C ILE A 287 11.48 -12.72 -7.90
N PRO A 288 10.67 -11.68 -8.14
CA PRO A 288 9.48 -11.44 -7.34
C PRO A 288 8.45 -12.55 -7.51
N ARG A 289 7.60 -12.69 -6.51
CA ARG A 289 6.43 -13.56 -6.53
C ARG A 289 5.37 -13.03 -7.51
N ARG A 290 5.20 -11.71 -7.51
CA ARG A 290 4.20 -10.99 -8.29
C ARG A 290 4.74 -9.62 -8.67
N ILE A 291 4.41 -9.17 -9.88
CA ILE A 291 4.68 -7.81 -10.33
C ILE A 291 3.38 -7.12 -10.70
N THR A 292 3.19 -5.91 -10.22
CA THR A 292 2.15 -5.00 -10.68
C THR A 292 2.80 -3.85 -11.45
N VAL A 293 2.37 -3.64 -12.69
CA VAL A 293 2.83 -2.53 -13.55
C VAL A 293 1.67 -1.57 -13.79
N ALA A 294 1.95 -0.28 -13.64
CA ALA A 294 1.01 0.78 -13.94
C ALA A 294 1.74 1.93 -14.65
N LEU A 295 1.03 2.68 -15.50
CA LEU A 295 1.60 3.79 -16.27
C LEU A 295 0.89 5.09 -15.88
N VAL A 296 1.65 6.15 -15.66
CA VAL A 296 1.12 7.48 -15.32
C VAL A 296 1.76 8.55 -16.19
N ALA A 297 1.06 9.66 -16.46
CA ALA A 297 1.66 10.77 -17.17
C ALA A 297 2.85 11.35 -16.38
N ASN A 298 3.97 11.64 -17.03
CA ASN A 298 5.16 12.12 -16.33
C ASN A 298 4.94 13.48 -15.62
N GLY A 299 4.09 14.35 -16.19
CA GLY A 299 3.67 15.59 -15.52
C GLY A 299 3.00 15.33 -14.17
N ALA A 300 2.06 14.39 -14.12
CA ALA A 300 1.37 14.01 -12.89
C ALA A 300 2.33 13.38 -11.86
N PHE A 301 3.26 12.53 -12.33
CA PHE A 301 4.29 11.95 -11.47
C PHE A 301 5.19 13.01 -10.81
N ASN A 302 5.54 14.06 -11.55
CA ASN A 302 6.36 15.16 -11.07
C ASN A 302 5.59 16.21 -10.23
N GLY A 303 4.29 16.00 -10.02
CA GLY A 303 3.44 16.89 -9.20
C GLY A 303 2.87 18.08 -9.97
N ASP A 304 2.49 17.91 -11.23
CA ASP A 304 1.60 18.86 -11.90
C ASP A 304 0.25 18.87 -11.19
N ILE A 305 -0.04 19.98 -10.51
CA ILE A 305 -1.25 20.16 -9.69
C ILE A 305 -2.54 20.04 -10.51
N SER A 306 -2.49 20.21 -11.83
CA SER A 306 -3.66 20.07 -12.71
C SER A 306 -4.02 18.62 -13.03
N LEU A 307 -3.13 17.67 -12.72
CA LEU A 307 -3.27 16.26 -13.03
C LEU A 307 -3.26 15.41 -11.75
N SER A 308 -4.02 14.32 -11.76
CA SER A 308 -4.01 13.35 -10.68
C SER A 308 -2.81 12.41 -10.83
N PRO A 309 -1.96 12.25 -9.80
CA PRO A 309 -0.87 11.27 -9.82
C PRO A 309 -1.37 9.82 -9.84
N PHE A 310 -2.67 9.59 -9.61
CA PHE A 310 -3.28 8.27 -9.59
C PHE A 310 -4.11 7.95 -10.84
N ASN A 311 -3.97 8.75 -11.90
CA ASN A 311 -4.62 8.48 -13.19
C ASN A 311 -3.78 7.50 -14.02
N PHE A 312 -4.00 6.20 -13.81
CA PHE A 312 -3.26 5.12 -14.47
C PHE A 312 -3.88 4.76 -15.82
N LYS A 313 -3.45 5.49 -16.86
CA LYS A 313 -3.92 5.26 -18.23
C LYS A 313 -3.14 4.14 -18.90
N PRO A 314 -3.76 3.39 -19.83
CA PRO A 314 -3.06 2.34 -20.56
C PRO A 314 -2.13 2.88 -21.66
N PHE A 315 -2.26 4.16 -22.06
CA PHE A 315 -1.47 4.80 -23.12
C PHE A 315 -1.40 4.00 -24.44
N ASN A 316 -2.49 3.32 -24.80
CA ASN A 316 -2.59 2.47 -25.98
C ASN A 316 -1.55 1.34 -26.02
N LEU A 317 -1.26 0.75 -24.86
CA LEU A 317 -0.45 -0.45 -24.73
C LEU A 317 -1.03 -1.58 -25.57
N ARG A 318 -0.15 -2.25 -26.32
CA ARG A 318 -0.42 -3.43 -27.14
C ARG A 318 -0.09 -4.72 -26.41
N ASP A 319 1.04 -4.75 -25.71
CA ASP A 319 1.46 -5.94 -24.99
C ASP A 319 2.33 -5.59 -23.78
N ILE A 320 2.21 -6.43 -22.76
CA ILE A 320 3.05 -6.40 -21.57
C ILE A 320 3.52 -7.81 -21.26
N SER A 321 4.83 -7.96 -21.12
CA SER A 321 5.45 -9.22 -20.75
C SER A 321 6.58 -9.02 -19.75
N VAL A 322 6.76 -9.98 -18.87
CA VAL A 322 7.83 -10.05 -17.89
C VAL A 322 8.74 -11.20 -18.25
N HIS A 323 10.02 -10.92 -18.45
CA HIS A 323 11.03 -11.91 -18.83
C HIS A 323 11.89 -12.18 -17.61
N THR A 324 11.89 -13.43 -17.14
CA THR A 324 12.65 -13.83 -15.95
C THR A 324 12.98 -15.31 -15.99
N GLY A 325 14.20 -15.67 -15.56
CA GLY A 325 14.63 -17.08 -15.50
C GLY A 325 14.50 -17.85 -16.83
N GLY A 326 14.67 -17.17 -17.98
CA GLY A 326 14.51 -17.76 -19.31
C GLY A 326 13.06 -18.00 -19.76
N HIS A 327 12.08 -17.58 -18.97
CA HIS A 327 10.65 -17.70 -19.25
C HIS A 327 10.02 -16.32 -19.46
N ILE A 328 8.87 -16.31 -20.14
CA ILE A 328 8.09 -15.10 -20.43
C ILE A 328 6.71 -15.24 -19.77
N TYR A 329 6.29 -14.20 -19.04
CA TYR A 329 5.03 -14.15 -18.31
C TYR A 329 4.19 -12.93 -18.75
N PRO A 330 2.92 -13.10 -19.13
CA PRO A 330 2.29 -14.39 -19.46
C PRO A 330 2.95 -15.01 -20.71
N MET A 331 2.89 -16.33 -20.83
CA MET A 331 3.41 -17.04 -22.00
C MET A 331 2.65 -16.68 -23.29
N VAL A 332 1.35 -16.41 -23.16
CA VAL A 332 0.51 -15.96 -24.27
C VAL A 332 0.31 -14.46 -24.17
N SER A 333 0.90 -13.73 -25.11
CA SER A 333 0.76 -12.28 -25.33
C SER A 333 -0.70 -11.82 -25.31
N TYR A 334 -0.94 -10.59 -24.82
CA TYR A 334 -2.27 -10.04 -24.63
C TYR A 334 -2.88 -9.43 -25.91
N LYS A 335 -2.06 -8.87 -26.80
CA LYS A 335 -2.50 -8.14 -28.02
C LYS A 335 -3.63 -7.14 -27.74
N LEU A 336 -3.43 -6.31 -26.73
CA LEU A 336 -4.37 -5.32 -26.21
C LEU A 336 -4.74 -4.27 -27.26
N LYS A 337 -6.04 -3.97 -27.32
CA LYS A 337 -6.59 -2.79 -28.00
C LYS A 337 -7.72 -2.20 -27.18
N PHE A 338 -7.46 -1.05 -26.57
CA PHE A 338 -8.43 -0.39 -25.69
C PHE A 338 -9.61 0.21 -26.45
N ASP A 339 -9.41 0.66 -27.68
CA ASP A 339 -10.48 1.24 -28.51
C ASP A 339 -11.52 0.20 -28.95
N GLU A 340 -11.10 -1.04 -29.20
CA GLU A 340 -11.94 -2.18 -29.63
C GLU A 340 -12.40 -3.06 -28.45
N ASP A 341 -12.18 -2.64 -27.20
CA ASP A 341 -12.47 -3.39 -25.98
C ASP A 341 -11.76 -4.76 -25.85
N ILE A 342 -10.63 -4.93 -26.56
CA ILE A 342 -9.77 -6.11 -26.49
C ILE A 342 -8.77 -5.94 -25.34
N PHE A 343 -9.26 -5.94 -24.11
CA PHE A 343 -8.43 -5.91 -22.90
C PHE A 343 -8.97 -6.77 -21.75
N VAL A 344 -10.13 -7.40 -21.94
CA VAL A 344 -10.84 -8.18 -20.91
C VAL A 344 -9.97 -9.28 -20.31
N ARG A 345 -9.10 -9.92 -21.11
CA ARG A 345 -8.18 -10.94 -20.60
C ARG A 345 -7.21 -10.38 -19.56
N ALA A 346 -6.59 -9.22 -19.80
CA ALA A 346 -5.69 -8.61 -18.82
C ALA A 346 -6.42 -8.22 -17.52
N TYR A 347 -7.69 -7.84 -17.63
CA TYR A 347 -8.54 -7.58 -16.47
C TYR A 347 -8.84 -8.85 -15.67
N VAL A 348 -9.17 -9.98 -16.33
CA VAL A 348 -9.38 -11.26 -15.63
C VAL A 348 -8.08 -11.78 -15.01
N ASP A 349 -6.97 -11.71 -15.75
CA ASP A 349 -5.66 -12.13 -15.25
C ASP A 349 -5.24 -11.32 -14.01
N MET A 350 -5.63 -10.04 -13.91
CA MET A 350 -5.47 -9.24 -12.68
C MET A 350 -6.23 -9.83 -11.48
N TYR A 351 -7.48 -10.27 -11.65
CA TYR A 351 -8.27 -10.90 -10.58
C TYR A 351 -7.70 -12.27 -10.18
N GLU A 352 -7.26 -13.07 -11.15
CA GLU A 352 -6.63 -14.38 -10.93
C GLU A 352 -5.30 -14.22 -10.17
N ALA A 353 -4.43 -13.29 -10.59
CA ALA A 353 -3.12 -13.06 -9.98
C ALA A 353 -3.19 -12.53 -8.53
N LEU A 354 -4.32 -11.92 -8.16
CA LEU A 354 -4.61 -11.47 -6.80
C LEU A 354 -5.35 -12.52 -5.97
N GLY A 355 -5.64 -13.70 -6.53
CA GLY A 355 -6.38 -14.77 -5.85
C GLY A 355 -7.83 -14.41 -5.53
N MET A 356 -8.40 -13.44 -6.24
CA MET A 356 -9.76 -12.93 -6.01
C MET A 356 -10.77 -13.46 -7.04
N ALA A 357 -10.29 -14.03 -8.15
CA ALA A 357 -11.14 -14.69 -9.11
C ALA A 357 -11.98 -15.79 -8.45
N ASN A 358 -13.26 -15.85 -8.79
CA ASN A 358 -14.21 -16.85 -8.28
C ASN A 358 -14.34 -16.88 -6.74
N SER A 359 -14.06 -15.78 -6.04
CA SER A 359 -14.17 -15.68 -4.58
C SER A 359 -15.09 -14.53 -4.15
N ASP A 360 -15.59 -14.59 -2.91
CA ASP A 360 -16.35 -13.49 -2.31
C ASP A 360 -15.46 -12.28 -1.94
N ARG A 361 -14.13 -12.42 -2.01
CA ARG A 361 -13.18 -11.33 -1.84
C ARG A 361 -12.92 -10.68 -3.19
N SER A 362 -13.10 -9.36 -3.26
CA SER A 362 -12.86 -8.59 -4.47
C SER A 362 -12.37 -7.19 -4.14
N PHE A 363 -11.87 -6.51 -5.17
CA PHE A 363 -11.63 -5.09 -5.16
C PHE A 363 -12.59 -4.36 -6.10
N ASP A 364 -12.74 -3.06 -5.85
CA ASP A 364 -13.62 -2.15 -6.59
C ASP A 364 -12.89 -1.51 -7.76
N ILE A 365 -12.72 -2.25 -8.86
CA ILE A 365 -12.30 -1.73 -10.16
C ILE A 365 -13.18 -2.41 -11.21
N SER A 366 -14.03 -1.64 -11.86
CA SER A 366 -14.86 -2.12 -12.97
C SER A 366 -14.09 -2.20 -14.29
N LEU A 367 -14.60 -2.97 -15.25
CA LEU A 367 -14.06 -3.03 -16.62
C LEU A 367 -13.96 -1.64 -17.28
N THR A 368 -14.90 -0.74 -16.99
CA THR A 368 -14.90 0.63 -17.55
C THR A 368 -13.85 1.52 -16.90
N GLN A 369 -13.61 1.37 -15.59
CA GLN A 369 -12.51 2.03 -14.88
C GLN A 369 -11.15 1.52 -15.36
N PHE A 370 -11.03 0.20 -15.56
CA PHE A 370 -9.80 -0.41 -16.10
C PHE A 370 -9.42 0.16 -17.48
N LYS A 371 -10.40 0.47 -18.33
CA LYS A 371 -10.16 1.10 -19.65
C LYS A 371 -9.66 2.54 -19.56
N SER A 372 -10.08 3.30 -18.54
CA SER A 372 -10.02 4.77 -18.55
C SER A 372 -8.99 5.39 -17.62
N GLY A 373 -8.64 4.74 -16.51
CA GLY A 373 -7.70 5.32 -15.54
C GLY A 373 -7.27 4.44 -14.35
N TRP A 374 -7.79 3.21 -14.26
CA TRP A 374 -7.38 2.21 -13.27
C TRP A 374 -6.76 0.99 -13.95
N SER A 375 -5.88 1.22 -14.91
CA SER A 375 -5.21 0.16 -15.67
C SER A 375 -4.01 -0.40 -14.89
N PHE A 376 -4.22 -1.51 -14.17
CA PHE A 376 -3.16 -2.23 -13.45
C PHE A 376 -2.89 -3.59 -14.10
N PHE A 377 -1.64 -3.85 -14.46
CA PHE A 377 -1.24 -5.14 -15.02
C PHE A 377 -0.54 -5.95 -13.95
N VAL A 378 -1.24 -6.92 -13.39
CA VAL A 378 -0.72 -7.80 -12.33
C VAL A 378 -0.32 -9.13 -12.98
N ILE A 379 0.96 -9.47 -12.88
CA ILE A 379 1.54 -10.67 -13.48
C ILE A 379 2.10 -11.55 -12.36
N PRO A 380 1.53 -12.74 -12.13
CA PRO A 380 2.06 -13.70 -11.17
C PRO A 380 3.28 -14.38 -11.79
N LEU A 381 4.32 -14.53 -10.98
CA LEU A 381 5.56 -15.21 -11.36
C LEU A 381 5.77 -16.49 -10.54
N THR A 382 4.82 -16.84 -9.67
CA THR A 382 4.84 -18.05 -8.85
C THR A 382 4.87 -19.30 -9.72
N SER A 383 5.41 -20.39 -9.17
CA SER A 383 5.50 -21.67 -9.89
C SER A 383 4.13 -22.24 -10.26
N THR A 384 3.14 -21.99 -9.41
CA THR A 384 1.73 -22.39 -9.60
C THR A 384 0.89 -21.37 -10.35
N LEU A 385 1.40 -20.15 -10.55
CA LEU A 385 0.66 -18.96 -10.99
C LEU A 385 -0.47 -18.51 -10.03
N ASP A 386 -0.60 -19.17 -8.88
CA ASP A 386 -1.62 -18.88 -7.87
C ASP A 386 -1.06 -18.01 -6.73
N ASP A 387 -1.94 -17.25 -6.06
CA ASP A 387 -1.60 -16.59 -4.79
C ASP A 387 -1.79 -17.55 -3.59
N SER A 388 -0.83 -18.45 -3.40
CA SER A 388 -0.76 -19.35 -2.25
C SER A 388 -0.35 -18.65 -0.92
N CYS A 389 -0.80 -19.16 0.22
CA CYS A 389 -0.34 -18.65 1.53
C CYS A 389 1.09 -19.10 1.91
N GLY A 390 1.70 -19.99 1.12
CA GLY A 390 3.05 -20.51 1.36
C GLY A 390 4.14 -19.65 0.74
N PHE A 391 5.36 -19.81 1.24
CA PHE A 391 6.55 -19.23 0.61
C PHE A 391 6.82 -19.91 -0.74
N GLU A 392 7.14 -19.10 -1.75
CA GLU A 392 7.72 -19.61 -2.99
C GLU A 392 9.22 -19.87 -2.81
N LEU A 393 9.76 -20.76 -3.63
CA LEU A 393 11.20 -20.99 -3.68
C LEU A 393 11.91 -19.71 -4.14
N LEU A 394 12.88 -19.25 -3.34
CA LEU A 394 13.73 -18.12 -3.71
C LEU A 394 14.52 -18.49 -4.97
N ARG A 395 14.24 -17.78 -6.06
CA ARG A 395 14.94 -17.91 -7.33
C ARG A 395 15.74 -16.64 -7.58
N SER A 396 17.02 -16.79 -7.83
CA SER A 396 17.89 -15.70 -8.27
C SER A 396 17.76 -15.50 -9.76
N GLY A 397 17.61 -14.26 -10.19
CA GLY A 397 17.50 -13.92 -11.60
C GLY A 397 17.14 -12.47 -11.84
N THR A 398 17.40 -12.02 -13.07
CA THR A 398 16.97 -10.71 -13.54
C THR A 398 15.55 -10.79 -14.05
N THR A 399 14.72 -9.86 -13.60
CA THR A 399 13.34 -9.69 -14.05
C THR A 399 13.25 -8.41 -14.86
N SER A 400 13.01 -8.54 -16.17
CA SER A 400 12.80 -7.42 -17.08
C SER A 400 11.33 -7.30 -17.48
N VAL A 401 10.85 -6.07 -17.60
CA VAL A 401 9.50 -5.74 -18.07
C VAL A 401 9.63 -5.20 -19.48
N ARG A 402 8.90 -5.79 -20.42
CA ARG A 402 8.82 -5.37 -21.81
C ARG A 402 7.42 -4.88 -22.13
N LEU A 403 7.35 -3.67 -22.67
CA LEU A 403 6.13 -2.99 -23.09
C LEU A 403 6.18 -2.71 -24.59
N GLU A 404 5.07 -2.99 -25.26
CA GLU A 404 4.87 -2.69 -26.67
C GLU A 404 3.58 -1.86 -26.80
N PHE A 405 3.61 -0.79 -27.59
CA PHE A 405 2.49 0.15 -27.76
C PHE A 405 1.97 0.14 -29.21
N ASN A 406 0.66 0.32 -29.38
CA ASN A 406 0.05 0.45 -30.71
C ASN A 406 0.33 1.83 -31.34
N SER A 407 0.43 2.87 -30.50
CA SER A 407 0.83 4.22 -30.88
C SER A 407 2.09 4.63 -30.11
N PRO A 408 2.95 5.50 -30.67
CA PRO A 408 4.11 6.00 -29.95
C PRO A 408 3.70 6.68 -28.65
N ILE A 409 4.56 6.59 -27.63
CA ILE A 409 4.35 7.23 -26.33
C ILE A 409 4.10 8.74 -26.53
N PRO A 410 3.06 9.30 -25.88
CA PRO A 410 2.62 10.67 -26.10
C PRO A 410 3.67 11.70 -25.71
N THR A 411 3.55 12.90 -26.30
CA THR A 411 4.36 14.06 -25.96
C THR A 411 4.25 14.37 -24.46
N GLY A 412 5.38 14.62 -23.80
CA GLY A 412 5.46 14.76 -22.33
C GLY A 412 5.95 13.49 -21.62
N GLY A 413 5.94 12.34 -22.29
CA GLY A 413 6.45 11.08 -21.74
C GLY A 413 5.56 10.50 -20.64
N VAL A 414 5.85 9.24 -20.30
CA VAL A 414 5.06 8.44 -19.35
C VAL A 414 6.00 7.90 -18.30
N GLU A 415 5.60 7.89 -17.04
CA GLU A 415 6.32 7.21 -15.98
C GLU A 415 5.71 5.82 -15.78
N MET A 416 6.54 4.78 -15.81
CA MET A 416 6.14 3.42 -15.46
C MET A 416 6.44 3.16 -14.00
N ILE A 417 5.42 2.74 -13.25
CA ILE A 417 5.54 2.30 -11.85
C ILE A 417 5.48 0.78 -11.83
N ILE A 418 6.49 0.16 -11.20
CA ILE A 418 6.60 -1.28 -11.02
C ILE A 418 6.62 -1.56 -9.53
N MET A 419 5.66 -2.36 -9.06
CA MET A 419 5.62 -2.88 -7.69
C MET A 419 5.93 -4.36 -7.72
N GLY A 420 7.04 -4.77 -7.11
CA GLY A 420 7.42 -6.17 -6.94
C GLY A 420 7.15 -6.63 -5.51
N GLU A 421 6.54 -7.81 -5.37
CA GLU A 421 6.34 -8.47 -4.08
C GLU A 421 7.30 -9.65 -3.94
N PHE A 422 7.97 -9.74 -2.79
CA PHE A 422 8.99 -10.74 -2.48
C PHE A 422 8.68 -11.40 -1.15
N ASP A 423 8.95 -12.69 -1.06
CA ASP A 423 8.87 -13.42 0.21
C ASP A 423 10.18 -13.20 1.00
N GLN A 424 10.07 -12.82 2.28
CA GLN A 424 11.22 -12.61 3.15
C GLN A 424 10.92 -13.08 4.58
N MET A 425 11.92 -13.66 5.25
CA MET A 425 11.88 -13.91 6.69
C MET A 425 12.81 -12.95 7.44
N LEU A 426 12.30 -12.41 8.54
CA LEU A 426 13.06 -11.63 9.51
C LEU A 426 13.17 -12.43 10.80
N MET A 427 14.38 -12.55 11.33
CA MET A 427 14.66 -13.28 12.56
C MET A 427 15.17 -12.32 13.62
N ILE A 428 14.66 -12.45 14.85
CA ILE A 428 15.11 -11.68 16.01
C ILE A 428 15.69 -12.67 17.02
N ASP A 429 16.97 -12.51 17.33
CA ASP A 429 17.68 -13.36 18.29
C ASP A 429 17.40 -12.96 19.76
N TYR A 430 17.95 -13.74 20.69
CA TYR A 430 17.87 -13.44 22.13
C TYR A 430 18.39 -12.05 22.48
N ASN A 431 19.47 -11.60 21.82
CA ASN A 431 20.13 -10.31 22.04
C ASN A 431 19.46 -9.15 21.29
N ARG A 432 18.31 -9.38 20.65
CA ARG A 432 17.56 -8.40 19.86
C ARG A 432 18.27 -7.93 18.58
N HIS A 433 19.22 -8.71 18.07
CA HIS A 433 19.74 -8.51 16.72
C HIS A 433 18.73 -9.02 15.70
N ILE A 434 18.52 -8.22 14.66
CA ILE A 434 17.63 -8.54 13.55
C ILE A 434 18.49 -9.03 12.39
N VAL A 435 18.18 -10.24 11.92
CA VAL A 435 18.82 -10.86 10.76
C VAL A 435 17.76 -11.11 9.70
N SER A 436 18.12 -10.90 8.43
CA SER A 436 17.26 -11.17 7.29
C SER A 436 17.84 -12.29 6.42
N ASP A 437 16.99 -13.05 5.74
CA ASP A 437 17.46 -14.11 4.81
C ASP A 437 18.32 -13.56 3.67
N SER A 438 18.09 -12.31 3.24
CA SER A 438 18.91 -11.63 2.22
C SER A 438 20.37 -11.40 2.64
N THR A 439 20.69 -11.52 3.93
CA THR A 439 22.04 -11.37 4.48
C THR A 439 22.71 -12.69 4.85
N LEU A 440 22.03 -13.83 4.64
CA LEU A 440 22.51 -15.17 4.98
C LEU A 440 23.23 -15.87 3.80
N GLY A 441 23.59 -15.13 2.75
CA GLY A 441 24.30 -15.61 1.57
C GLY A 441 25.80 -15.34 1.60
#